data_AF-A0A9X5EFY6-F1
#
_entry.id   AF-A0A9X5EFY6-F1
#
_cell.length_a   1.000
_cell.length_b   1.000
_cell.length_c   1.000
_cell.angle_alpha   90.00
_cell.angle_beta   90.00
_cell.angle_gamma   90.00
#
_symmetry.space_group_name_H-M   'P 1'
#
loop_
_entity.id
_entity.type
_entity.pdbx_description
1 polymer ?
#
loop_
_entity_poly.entity_id
_entity_poly.type
_entity_poly.pdbx_seq_one_letter_code
_entity_poly.pdbx_strand_id
1 'polypeptide(L)' 'MVVARIQARLRRMSLGHPGDVKHVGEGVREMRIDHGPGYRLYYIHRRSVLVVLLTGGDKSSQQSDIAQAITLAAAWDQNE' A
#
# COMPACT_ATOMS: atom_id res chain seq x y z
N MET A 1 -18.40 -1.96 -5.79
CA MET A 1 -17.59 -3.20 -5.92
C MET A 1 -16.10 -3.04 -5.56
N VAL A 2 -15.48 -1.86 -5.79
CA VAL A 2 -14.05 -1.61 -5.50
C VAL A 2 -13.65 -1.88 -4.04
N VAL A 3 -14.41 -1.35 -3.08
CA VAL A 3 -14.15 -1.53 -1.63
C VAL A 3 -14.06 -3.03 -1.27
N ALA A 4 -14.96 -3.85 -1.79
CA ALA A 4 -14.95 -5.30 -1.56
C ALA A 4 -13.69 -5.98 -2.12
N ARG A 5 -13.15 -5.51 -3.25
CA ARG A 5 -11.89 -6.04 -3.81
C ARG A 5 -10.68 -5.64 -2.99
N ILE A 6 -10.64 -4.41 -2.49
CA ILE A 6 -9.61 -3.93 -1.56
C ILE A 6 -9.65 -4.77 -0.28
N GLN A 7 -10.82 -4.92 0.34
CA GLN A 7 -11.00 -5.75 1.53
C GLN A 7 -10.57 -7.21 1.31
N ALA A 8 -10.99 -7.82 0.19
CA ALA A 8 -10.59 -9.18 -0.16
C ALA A 8 -9.07 -9.31 -0.34
N ARG A 9 -8.41 -8.28 -0.90
CA ARG A 9 -6.96 -8.27 -1.06
C ARG A 9 -6.24 -8.10 0.29
N LEU A 10 -6.71 -7.21 1.16
CA LEU A 10 -6.17 -7.06 2.52
C LEU A 10 -6.33 -8.34 3.34
N ARG A 11 -7.47 -9.03 3.21
CA ARG A 11 -7.69 -10.34 3.85
C ARG A 11 -6.72 -11.41 3.35
N ARG A 12 -6.44 -11.48 2.05
CA ARG A 12 -5.42 -12.41 1.53
C ARG A 12 -4.03 -12.06 2.05
N MET A 13 -3.71 -10.77 2.11
CA MET A 13 -2.44 -10.30 2.65
C MET A 13 -2.25 -10.69 4.12
N SER A 14 -3.29 -10.59 4.95
CA SER A 14 -3.21 -11.03 6.36
C SER A 14 -2.99 -12.54 6.50
N LEU A 15 -3.24 -13.31 5.44
CA LEU A 15 -2.96 -14.75 5.35
C LEU A 15 -1.60 -15.04 4.69
N GLY A 16 -0.77 -14.02 4.45
CA GLY A 16 0.55 -14.18 3.81
C GLY A 16 0.51 -14.20 2.27
N HIS A 17 -0.62 -13.82 1.66
CA HIS A 17 -0.79 -13.81 0.20
C HIS A 17 -1.02 -12.37 -0.33
N PRO A 18 0.03 -11.56 -0.46
CA PRO A 18 -0.10 -10.16 -0.84
C PRO A 18 -0.46 -9.94 -2.33
N GLY A 19 -0.25 -10.97 -3.17
CA GLY A 19 -0.49 -10.89 -4.61
C GLY A 19 0.56 -10.03 -5.32
N ASP A 20 0.09 -9.19 -6.24
CA ASP A 20 0.97 -8.31 -7.01
C ASP A 20 1.47 -7.13 -6.15
N VAL A 21 2.78 -7.15 -5.86
CA VAL A 21 3.48 -6.17 -5.02
C VAL A 21 4.78 -5.71 -5.68
N LYS A 22 5.09 -4.42 -5.55
CA LYS A 22 6.34 -3.81 -5.98
C LYS A 22 6.99 -3.02 -4.84
N HIS A 23 8.31 -3.10 -4.71
CA HIS A 23 9.06 -2.18 -3.86
C HIS A 23 9.20 -0.81 -4.55
N VAL A 24 8.84 0.27 -3.85
CA VAL A 24 8.83 1.64 -4.43
C VAL A 24 9.81 2.60 -3.76
N GLY A 25 10.54 2.15 -2.74
CA GLY A 25 11.61 2.91 -2.08
C GLY A 25 11.38 3.05 -0.57
N GLU A 26 12.45 3.30 0.18
CA GLU A 26 12.38 3.64 1.63
C GLU A 26 11.53 2.68 2.48
N GLY A 27 11.60 1.38 2.18
CA GLY A 27 10.81 0.35 2.88
C GLY A 27 9.33 0.28 2.49
N VAL A 28 8.85 1.18 1.63
CA VAL A 28 7.47 1.22 1.11
C VAL A 28 7.27 0.20 0.01
N ARG A 29 6.13 -0.48 0.08
CA ARG A 29 5.65 -1.44 -0.90
C ARG A 29 4.32 -0.97 -1.47
N GLU A 30 4.20 -1.07 -2.79
CA GLU A 30 2.97 -0.84 -3.54
C GLU A 30 2.28 -2.18 -3.78
N MET A 31 1.00 -2.28 -3.45
CA MET A 31 0.14 -3.39 -3.83
C MET A 31 -0.77 -2.98 -4.98
N ARG A 32 -0.68 -3.71 -6.09
CA ARG A 32 -1.43 -3.43 -7.31
C ARG A 32 -2.71 -4.25 -7.36
N ILE A 33 -3.83 -3.56 -7.52
CA ILE A 33 -5.15 -4.16 -7.72
C ILE A 33 -5.63 -3.77 -9.10
N ASP A 34 -5.50 -4.70 -10.06
CA ASP A 34 -5.92 -4.49 -11.43
C ASP A 34 -7.45 -4.63 -11.55
N HIS A 35 -8.14 -3.51 -11.34
CA HIS A 35 -9.57 -3.39 -11.48
C HIS A 35 -9.96 -1.93 -11.73
N GLY A 36 -10.79 -1.70 -12.75
CA GLY A 36 -11.19 -0.34 -13.13
C GLY A 36 -9.96 0.51 -13.47
N PRO A 37 -9.75 1.68 -12.85
CA PRO A 37 -8.62 2.57 -13.14
C PRO A 37 -7.26 2.02 -12.64
N GLY A 38 -7.26 0.89 -11.92
CA GLY A 38 -6.06 0.24 -11.41
C GLY A 38 -5.59 0.85 -10.09
N TYR A 39 -6.15 0.36 -8.99
CA TYR A 39 -5.87 0.87 -7.65
C TYR A 39 -4.50 0.47 -7.12
N ARG A 40 -3.91 1.35 -6.30
CA ARG A 40 -2.62 1.16 -5.61
C ARG A 40 -2.79 1.43 -4.12
N LEU A 41 -2.35 0.48 -3.31
CA LEU A 41 -2.26 0.61 -1.85
C LEU A 41 -0.80 0.64 -1.47
N TYR A 42 -0.41 1.56 -0.61
CA TYR A 42 0.96 1.66 -0.11
C TYR A 42 1.01 1.22 1.35
N TYR A 43 2.04 0.46 1.70
CA TYR A 43 2.19 -0.08 3.03
C TYR A 43 3.66 -0.32 3.37
N ILE A 44 3.93 -0.44 4.67
CA ILE A 44 5.22 -0.87 5.20
C ILE A 44 5.02 -2.11 6.09
N HIS A 45 6.08 -2.91 6.21
CA HIS A 45 6.17 -3.96 7.23
C HIS A 45 7.03 -3.46 8.39
N ARG A 46 6.45 -3.44 9.58
CA ARG A 46 7.18 -3.17 10.83
C ARG A 46 7.06 -4.39 11.72
N ARG A 47 8.16 -5.13 11.89
CA ARG A 47 8.18 -6.44 12.56
C ARG A 47 7.11 -7.37 11.94
N SER A 48 6.15 -7.82 12.73
CA SER A 48 5.01 -8.65 12.30
C SER A 48 3.75 -7.85 11.95
N VAL A 49 3.79 -6.51 12.00
CA VAL A 49 2.65 -5.64 11.77
C VAL A 49 2.69 -5.06 10.35
N LEU A 50 1.56 -5.18 9.67
CA LEU A 50 1.29 -4.49 8.42
C LEU A 50 0.72 -3.10 8.72
N VAL A 51 1.40 -2.04 8.28
CA VAL A 51 0.88 -0.67 8.38
C VAL A 51 0.46 -0.21 6.99
N VAL A 52 -0.84 -0.08 6.77
CA VAL A 52 -1.40 0.51 5.56
C VAL A 52 -1.33 2.02 5.68
N LEU A 53 -0.63 2.65 4.75
CA LEU A 53 -0.54 4.10 4.69
C LEU A 53 -1.85 4.59 4.06
N LEU A 54 -2.54 5.52 4.72
CA LEU A 54 -3.81 6.08 4.24
C LEU A 54 -3.61 7.06 3.06
N THR A 55 -2.67 6.71 2.18
CA THR A 55 -2.44 7.31 0.87
C THR A 55 -2.57 6.20 -0.17
N GLY A 56 -3.19 6.53 -1.28
CA GLY A 56 -3.54 5.57 -2.31
C GLY A 56 -4.53 6.16 -3.28
N GLY A 57 -4.44 5.69 -4.50
CA GLY A 57 -5.24 6.19 -5.60
C GLY A 57 -5.28 5.16 -6.71
N ASP A 58 -5.39 5.66 -7.93
CA ASP A 58 -5.29 4.84 -9.12
C ASP A 58 -3.97 5.08 -9.86
N LYS A 59 -3.83 4.54 -11.06
CA LYS A 59 -2.60 4.65 -11.84
C LYS A 59 -2.23 6.11 -12.16
N SER A 60 -3.19 7.04 -12.22
CA SER A 60 -2.93 8.44 -12.60
C SER A 60 -2.20 9.24 -11.52
N SER A 61 -2.41 8.91 -10.24
CA SER A 61 -1.79 9.57 -9.09
C SER A 61 -0.56 8.83 -8.54
N GLN A 62 -0.14 7.74 -9.20
CA GLN A 62 0.87 6.82 -8.66
C GLN A 62 2.13 7.52 -8.14
N GLN A 63 2.69 8.47 -8.89
CA GLN A 63 3.95 9.11 -8.52
C GLN A 63 3.81 10.04 -7.32
N SER A 64 2.72 10.80 -7.21
CA SER A 64 2.44 11.63 -6.04
C SER A 64 2.13 10.77 -4.81
N ASP A 65 1.41 9.67 -4.99
CA ASP A 65 1.04 8.78 -3.90
C ASP A 65 2.28 8.05 -3.34
N ILE A 66 3.23 7.64 -4.20
CA ILE A 66 4.51 7.07 -3.76
C ILE A 66 5.30 8.07 -2.92
N ALA A 67 5.41 9.32 -3.38
CA ALA A 67 6.12 10.36 -2.64
C ALA A 67 5.48 10.59 -1.25
N GLN A 68 4.15 10.70 -1.21
CA GLN A 68 3.40 10.85 0.04
C GLN A 68 3.56 9.63 0.96
N ALA A 69 3.54 8.41 0.41
CA ALA A 69 3.72 7.19 1.16
C ALA A 69 5.10 7.12 1.83
N ILE A 70 6.15 7.53 1.13
CA ILE A 70 7.51 7.62 1.68
C ILE A 70 7.55 8.63 2.84
N THR A 71 6.94 9.82 2.66
CA THR A 71 6.85 10.82 3.74
C THR A 71 6.10 10.28 4.96
N LEU A 72 4.97 9.62 4.76
CA LEU A 72 4.18 9.03 5.85
C LEU A 72 4.95 7.91 6.57
N ALA A 73 5.66 7.05 5.82
CA ALA A 73 6.48 6.00 6.40
C ALA A 73 7.62 6.57 7.26
N ALA A 74 8.30 7.62 6.78
CA ALA A 74 9.36 8.28 7.52
C ALA A 74 8.85 9.01 8.78
N ALA A 75 7.66 9.63 8.71
CA ALA A 75 7.04 10.28 9.86
C ALA A 75 6.57 9.28 10.93
N TRP A 76 6.15 8.09 10.51
CA TRP A 76 5.76 7.03 11.44
C TRP A 76 6.95 6.54 12.28
N ASP A 77 8.14 6.48 11.68
CA ASP A 77 9.37 6.05 12.38
C ASP A 77 9.87 7.07 13.42
N GLN A 78 9.49 8.34 13.30
CA GLN A 78 9.95 9.42 14.18
C GLN A 78 9.11 9.60 15.45
N ASN A 79 7.99 8.88 15.58
CA ASN A 79 7.06 9.00 16.70
C ASN A 79 7.16 7.83 17.71
N GLU A 80 8.29 7.12 17.72
CA GLU A 80 8.71 6.19 18.79
C GLU A 80 9.93 6.75 19.53
#